data_AF-A0A256ZHN3-F1
#
_entry.id   AF-A0A256ZHN3-F1
#
_cell.length_a   1.000
_cell.length_b   1.000
_cell.length_c   1.000
_cell.angle_alpha   90.00
_cell.angle_beta   90.00
_cell.angle_gamma   90.00
#
_symmetry.space_group_name_H-M   'P 1'
#
loop_
_entity.id
_entity.type
_entity.pdbx_description
1 polymer ?
#
loop_
_entity_poly.entity_id
_entity_poly.type
_entity_poly.pdbx_seq_one_letter_code
_entity_poly.pdbx_strand_id
1 'polypeptide(L)'
;DKARIGLTDYAQKQLREIVYVELPEPGTEIEKGEAFGTVESAKTVSDLIAPLTGVVEEVNSAVVDNPGLINEDPYGEGWVIVITPTKLDEELKDLMDFEAAVEWHKELIKG
;
A
#
# COMPACT_ATOMS: atom_id res chain seq x y z
N ASP A 1 -7.46 0.67 17.18
CA ASP A 1 -6.65 1.64 16.42
C ASP A 1 -7.03 1.59 14.95
N LYS A 2 -6.66 2.60 14.16
CA LYS A 2 -6.83 2.59 12.70
C LYS A 2 -5.49 2.78 12.01
N ALA A 3 -5.26 2.05 10.92
CA ALA A 3 -4.07 2.18 10.09
C ALA A 3 -4.46 2.49 8.65
N ARG A 4 -3.91 3.56 8.10
CA ARG A 4 -4.08 3.95 6.70
C ARG A 4 -2.92 3.40 5.87
N ILE A 5 -3.24 2.66 4.82
CA ILE A 5 -2.27 1.94 3.99
C ILE A 5 -2.25 2.58 2.59
N GLY A 6 -1.07 2.67 2.00
CA GLY A 6 -0.81 3.26 0.69
C GLY A 6 0.54 2.79 0.12
N LEU A 7 0.95 3.35 -1.01
CA LEU A 7 2.24 3.05 -1.63
C LEU A 7 3.26 4.15 -1.27
N THR A 8 4.55 3.82 -1.33
CA THR A 8 5.61 4.82 -1.20
C THR A 8 5.84 5.57 -2.51
N ASP A 9 6.45 6.76 -2.44
CA ASP A 9 6.90 7.48 -3.64
C ASP A 9 7.89 6.64 -4.49
N TYR A 10 8.69 5.81 -3.84
CA TYR A 10 9.55 4.88 -4.57
C TYR A 10 8.74 3.85 -5.36
N ALA A 11 7.76 3.19 -4.73
CA ALA A 11 6.96 2.15 -5.36
C ALA A 11 6.17 2.67 -6.57
N GLN A 12 5.50 3.82 -6.44
CA GLN A 12 4.75 4.40 -7.56
C GLN A 12 5.67 4.77 -8.74
N LYS A 13 6.90 5.25 -8.48
CA LYS A 13 7.88 5.54 -9.55
C LYS A 13 8.34 4.29 -10.30
N GLN A 14 8.46 3.16 -9.61
CA GLN A 14 8.79 1.88 -10.26
C GLN A 14 7.64 1.40 -11.16
N LEU A 15 6.40 1.58 -10.70
CA LEU A 15 5.19 1.25 -11.47
C LEU A 15 4.95 2.23 -12.64
N ARG A 16 5.45 3.47 -12.53
CA ARG A 16 5.17 4.56 -13.49
C ARG A 16 3.67 4.87 -13.49
N GLU A 17 3.07 5.07 -14.66
CA GLU A 17 1.65 5.40 -14.81
C GLU A 17 0.77 4.22 -14.36
N ILE A 18 0.11 4.39 -13.22
CA ILE A 18 -0.87 3.45 -12.68
C ILE A 18 -2.21 3.77 -13.34
N VAL A 19 -2.83 2.76 -13.95
CA VAL A 19 -4.03 2.90 -14.78
C VAL A 19 -5.24 2.16 -14.21
N TYR A 20 -5.02 1.27 -13.25
CA TYR A 20 -6.08 0.52 -12.59
C TYR A 20 -5.68 0.06 -11.19
N VAL A 21 -6.66 0.00 -10.28
CA VAL A 21 -6.51 -0.48 -8.90
C VAL A 21 -7.71 -1.34 -8.55
N GLU A 22 -7.45 -2.55 -8.03
CA GLU A 22 -8.46 -3.42 -7.44
C GLU A 22 -8.23 -3.50 -5.93
N LEU A 23 -9.28 -3.18 -5.17
CA LEU A 23 -9.24 -3.13 -3.71
C LEU A 23 -10.36 -4.01 -3.13
N PRO A 24 -10.15 -4.59 -1.94
CA PRO A 24 -11.15 -5.43 -1.29
C PRO A 24 -12.33 -4.59 -0.79
N GLU A 25 -13.44 -5.24 -0.42
CA GLU A 25 -14.59 -4.54 0.15
C GLU A 25 -14.39 -4.23 1.66
N PRO A 26 -15.02 -3.17 2.20
CA PRO A 26 -15.11 -3.00 3.65
C PRO A 26 -15.70 -4.24 4.34
N GLY A 27 -15.06 -4.68 5.42
CA GLY A 27 -15.37 -5.92 6.13
C GLY A 27 -14.51 -7.11 5.74
N THR A 28 -13.73 -7.03 4.65
CA THR A 28 -12.77 -8.07 4.28
C THR A 28 -11.63 -8.17 5.30
N GLU A 29 -11.30 -9.40 5.71
CA GLU A 29 -10.10 -9.70 6.48
C GLU A 29 -8.88 -9.77 5.56
N ILE A 30 -7.77 -9.16 5.97
CA ILE A 30 -6.47 -9.23 5.28
C ILE A 30 -5.41 -9.73 6.25
N GLU A 31 -4.45 -10.50 5.75
CA GLU A 31 -3.36 -11.08 6.55
C GLU A 31 -2.01 -10.52 6.12
N LYS A 32 -1.17 -10.16 7.11
CA LYS A 32 0.16 -9.61 6.85
C LYS A 32 0.97 -10.54 5.94
N GLY A 33 1.55 -9.97 4.89
CA GLY A 33 2.36 -10.70 3.91
C GLY A 33 1.55 -11.35 2.78
N GLU A 34 0.22 -11.31 2.84
CA GLU A 34 -0.65 -11.77 1.76
C GLU A 34 -1.14 -10.61 0.88
N ALA A 35 -1.54 -10.94 -0.35
CA ALA A 35 -2.11 -9.97 -1.27
C ALA A 35 -3.55 -9.62 -0.86
N PHE A 36 -3.88 -8.32 -0.81
CA PHE A 36 -5.24 -7.85 -0.54
C PHE A 36 -5.90 -7.16 -1.74
N GLY A 37 -5.12 -6.80 -2.75
CA GLY A 37 -5.57 -6.09 -3.95
C GLY A 37 -4.47 -6.05 -4.99
N THR A 38 -4.71 -5.35 -6.10
CA THR A 38 -3.73 -5.22 -7.18
C THR A 38 -3.66 -3.79 -7.71
N VAL A 39 -2.50 -3.42 -8.23
CA VAL A 39 -2.31 -2.22 -9.04
C VAL A 39 -1.78 -2.62 -10.40
N GLU A 40 -2.34 -2.03 -11.45
CA GLU A 40 -1.86 -2.21 -12.81
C GLU A 40 -1.33 -0.90 -13.36
N SER A 41 -0.18 -1.00 -14.00
CA SER A 41 0.45 0.04 -14.80
C SER A 41 0.51 -0.40 -16.25
N ALA A 42 0.86 0.52 -17.15
CA ALA A 42 1.13 0.18 -18.55
C ALA A 42 2.23 -0.89 -18.76
N LYS A 43 2.97 -1.26 -17.71
CA LYS A 43 4.08 -2.21 -17.77
C LYS A 43 3.82 -3.54 -17.08
N THR A 44 3.05 -3.53 -16.00
CA THR A 44 2.97 -4.67 -15.09
C THR A 44 1.75 -4.57 -14.21
N VAL A 45 1.29 -5.74 -13.76
CA VAL A 45 0.34 -5.91 -12.67
C VAL A 45 1.14 -6.32 -11.45
N SER A 46 0.92 -5.64 -10.33
CA SER A 46 1.59 -5.92 -9.06
C SER A 46 0.56 -6.11 -7.96
N ASP A 47 0.78 -7.13 -7.14
CA ASP A 47 -0.03 -7.33 -5.93
C ASP A 47 0.27 -6.26 -4.89
N LEU A 48 -0.76 -5.85 -4.16
CA LEU A 48 -0.65 -5.05 -2.95
C LEU A 48 -0.58 -6.00 -1.76
N ILE A 49 0.59 -6.05 -1.12
CA ILE A 49 0.84 -6.94 0.01
C ILE A 49 0.49 -6.23 1.32
N ALA A 50 -0.30 -6.88 2.17
CA ALA A 50 -0.76 -6.29 3.42
C ALA A 50 0.42 -6.13 4.40
N PRO A 51 0.68 -4.92 4.93
CA PRO A 51 1.72 -4.72 5.94
C PRO A 51 1.30 -5.17 7.34
N LEU A 52 -0.01 -5.31 7.58
CA LEU A 52 -0.61 -5.63 8.87
C LEU A 52 -1.83 -6.53 8.66
N THR A 53 -2.08 -7.42 9.61
CA THR A 53 -3.29 -8.24 9.71
C THR A 53 -4.43 -7.40 10.29
N GLY A 54 -5.61 -7.44 9.67
CA GLY A 54 -6.77 -6.68 10.15
C GLY A 54 -8.01 -6.80 9.28
N VAL A 55 -8.99 -5.96 9.58
CA VAL A 55 -10.25 -5.85 8.83
C VAL A 55 -10.30 -4.51 8.11
N VAL A 56 -10.61 -4.54 6.81
CA VAL A 56 -10.80 -3.33 5.99
C VAL A 56 -12.01 -2.56 6.52
N GLU A 57 -11.80 -1.30 6.89
CA GLU A 57 -12.88 -0.40 7.30
C GLU A 57 -13.30 0.55 6.19
N GLU A 58 -12.34 1.01 5.38
CA GLU A 58 -12.56 2.00 4.34
C GLU A 58 -11.67 1.73 3.13
N VAL A 59 -12.21 2.05 1.95
CA VAL A 59 -11.53 1.94 0.67
C VAL A 59 -11.54 3.31 0.00
N ASN A 60 -10.43 3.72 -0.58
CA ASN A 60 -10.36 4.99 -1.28
C ASN A 60 -11.01 4.90 -2.67
N SER A 61 -12.32 5.17 -2.72
CA SER A 61 -13.07 5.23 -3.98
C SER A 61 -12.48 6.23 -4.99
N ALA A 62 -11.86 7.33 -4.53
CA ALA A 62 -11.24 8.30 -5.44
C ALA A 62 -10.04 7.72 -6.21
N VAL A 63 -9.28 6.81 -5.59
CA VAL A 63 -8.17 6.09 -6.25
C VAL A 63 -8.69 5.01 -7.20
N VAL A 64 -9.81 4.38 -6.89
CA VAL A 64 -10.45 3.42 -7.82
C VAL A 64 -10.94 4.14 -9.08
N ASP A 65 -11.56 5.31 -8.93
CA ASP A 65 -12.05 6.13 -10.05
C ASP A 65 -10.91 6.87 -10.78
N ASN A 66 -9.86 7.26 -10.05
CA ASN A 66 -8.68 7.93 -10.59
C ASN A 66 -7.38 7.34 -10.01
N PRO A 67 -6.88 6.23 -10.58
CA PRO A 67 -5.64 5.57 -10.12
C PRO A 67 -4.39 6.47 -10.10
N GLY A 68 -4.37 7.52 -10.93
CA GLY A 68 -3.28 8.49 -11.00
C GLY A 68 -3.01 9.24 -9.70
N LEU A 69 -3.98 9.28 -8.77
CA LEU A 69 -3.77 9.86 -7.42
C LEU A 69 -2.64 9.18 -6.64
N ILE A 70 -2.41 7.88 -6.87
CA ILE A 70 -1.26 7.16 -6.27
C ILE A 70 0.06 7.73 -6.80
N ASN A 71 0.11 8.12 -8.08
CA ASN A 71 1.30 8.74 -8.67
C ASN A 71 1.50 10.19 -8.22
N GLU A 72 0.42 10.95 -8.06
CA GLU A 72 0.45 12.38 -7.73
C GLU A 72 0.74 12.66 -6.25
N ASP A 73 0.07 11.94 -5.35
CA ASP A 73 0.16 12.17 -3.90
C ASP A 73 0.09 10.85 -3.10
N PRO A 74 1.10 9.97 -3.18
CA PRO A 74 1.08 8.63 -2.60
C PRO A 74 0.90 8.59 -1.07
N TYR A 75 1.24 9.69 -0.37
CA TYR A 75 1.15 9.78 1.09
C TYR A 75 -0.08 10.58 1.57
N GLY A 76 -0.61 11.49 0.74
CA GLY A 76 -1.84 12.22 1.00
C GLY A 76 -3.03 11.54 0.34
N GLU A 77 -3.54 12.06 -0.78
CA GLU A 77 -4.79 11.60 -1.41
C GLU A 77 -4.71 10.19 -2.04
N GLY A 78 -3.51 9.67 -2.30
CA GLY A 78 -3.25 8.36 -2.93
C GLY A 78 -3.24 7.16 -1.99
N TRP A 79 -3.76 7.27 -0.76
CA TRP A 79 -3.99 6.12 0.11
C TRP A 79 -4.97 5.12 -0.51
N VAL A 80 -4.91 3.84 -0.14
CA VAL A 80 -5.74 2.79 -0.76
C VAL A 80 -6.80 2.23 0.17
N ILE A 81 -6.44 1.85 1.40
CA ILE A 81 -7.38 1.32 2.39
C ILE A 81 -7.09 1.86 3.79
N VAL A 82 -8.10 1.83 4.65
CA VAL A 82 -7.96 1.95 6.11
C VAL A 82 -8.39 0.63 6.72
N ILE A 83 -7.61 0.11 7.67
CA ILE A 83 -7.93 -1.11 8.40
C ILE A 83 -8.04 -0.83 9.90
N THR A 84 -8.78 -1.68 10.59
CA THR A 84 -8.61 -1.92 12.03
C THR A 84 -7.68 -3.12 12.21
N PRO A 85 -6.42 -2.90 12.65
CA PRO A 85 -5.47 -4.00 12.83
C PRO A 85 -5.87 -4.88 14.02
N THR A 86 -5.61 -6.19 13.91
CA THR A 86 -5.91 -7.15 14.98
C THR A 86 -4.67 -7.60 15.77
N LYS A 87 -3.46 -7.34 15.25
CA LYS A 87 -2.16 -7.71 15.86
C LYS A 87 -1.15 -6.56 15.89
N LEU A 88 -1.62 -5.32 16.07
CA LEU A 88 -0.82 -4.10 15.88
C LEU A 88 0.52 -4.10 16.64
N ASP A 89 0.50 -4.34 17.95
CA ASP A 89 1.71 -4.25 18.80
C ASP A 89 2.78 -5.31 18.47
N GLU A 90 2.38 -6.42 17.87
CA GLU A 90 3.27 -7.48 17.43
C GLU A 90 3.87 -7.12 16.08
N GLU A 91 3.01 -6.84 15.10
CA GLU A 91 3.40 -6.73 13.70
C GLU A 91 4.08 -5.40 13.36
N LEU A 92 3.79 -4.32 14.11
CA LEU A 92 4.42 -3.01 13.90
C LEU A 92 5.94 -3.06 14.10
N LYS A 93 6.43 -3.98 14.95
CA LYS A 93 7.87 -4.15 15.22
C LYS A 93 8.65 -4.72 14.05
N ASP A 94 7.96 -5.37 13.11
CA ASP A 94 8.58 -5.96 11.92
C ASP A 94 8.58 -4.98 10.73
N LEU A 95 7.88 -3.85 10.85
CA LEU A 95 7.89 -2.82 9.83
C LEU A 95 9.14 -1.96 9.96
N MET A 96 9.68 -1.53 8.82
CA MET A 96 10.74 -0.55 8.78
C MET A 96 10.18 0.82 9.16
N ASP A 97 10.88 1.54 10.03
CA ASP A 97 10.69 2.97 10.17
C ASP A 97 11.26 3.72 8.94
N PHE A 98 11.09 5.05 8.94
CA PHE A 98 11.53 5.89 7.83
C PHE A 98 13.05 5.79 7.58
N GLU A 99 13.86 5.79 8.62
CA GLU A 99 15.33 5.77 8.48
C GLU A 99 15.80 4.41 7.93
N ALA A 100 15.27 3.32 8.47
CA ALA A 100 15.55 1.97 7.99
C ALA A 100 15.10 1.80 6.52
N ALA A 101 13.93 2.33 6.16
CA ALA A 101 13.45 2.30 4.78
C ALA A 101 14.38 3.09 3.84
N VAL A 102 14.86 4.27 4.24
CA VAL A 102 15.80 5.06 3.43
C VAL A 102 17.11 4.31 3.18
N GLU A 103 17.70 3.71 4.21
CA GLU A 103 18.95 2.94 4.07
C GLU A 103 18.75 1.70 3.18
N TRP A 104 17.64 0.99 3.34
CA TRP A 104 17.31 -0.14 2.48
C TRP A 104 17.20 0.24 1.00
N HIS A 105 16.54 1.37 0.69
CA HIS A 105 16.47 1.87 -0.70
C HIS A 105 17.83 2.28 -1.25
N LYS A 106 18.74 2.85 -0.44
CA LYS A 106 20.10 3.18 -0.86
C LYS A 106 20.90 1.96 -1.27
N GLU A 107 20.70 0.82 -0.60
CA GLU A 107 21.36 -0.44 -0.97
C GLU A 107 20.77 -1.03 -2.26
N LEU A 108 19.44 -0.96 -2.45
CA LEU A 108 18.80 -1.45 -3.67
C LEU A 108 19.31 -0.76 -4.95
N ILE A 109 19.56 0.55 -4.90
CA ILE A 109 20.00 1.33 -6.08
C ILE A 109 21.50 1.20 -6.38
N LYS A 110 22.28 0.55 -5.50
CA LYS A 110 23.70 0.27 -5.74
C LYS A 110 23.91 -0.99 -6.60
N GLY A 111 22.90 -1.85 -6.70
CA GLY A 111 22.88 -3.03 -7.58
C GLY A 111 22.35 -2.68 -8.98
#